data_AF-A0A914NDI8-F1
#
_entry.id   AF-A0A914NDI8-F1
#
_cell.length_a   1.000
_cell.length_b   1.000
_cell.length_c   1.000
_cell.angle_alpha   90.00
_cell.angle_beta   90.00
_cell.angle_gamma   90.00
#
_symmetry.space_group_name_H-M   'P 1'
#
loop_
_entity.id
_entity.type
_entity.pdbx_description
1 polymer ?
#
loop_
_entity_poly.entity_id
_entity_poly.type
_entity_poly.pdbx_seq_one_letter_code
_entity_poly.pdbx_strand_id
1 'polypeptide(L)'
;MLTGYRAAFRQMFVLLDKSRREIFKNLLKAIKHWSKQKQVYSNMFGYLSGTILSIMATKICLLYPSGSLSFLLHKFFIIFSEWDWPKPLLLEHLSTKEDLEKLGRIKLKLNSWQIKDIEREGNLMPVISTKYPEINSAKNINENGKKIIIDEMNKCIIIFFYKIYE
;
A
#
# COMPACT_ATOMS: atom_id res chain seq x y z
N MET A 1 -1.74 -6.45 -18.33
CA MET A 1 -3.14 -6.54 -17.82
C MET A 1 -3.34 -7.60 -16.72
N LEU A 2 -2.50 -8.65 -16.60
CA LEU A 2 -2.67 -9.75 -15.63
C LEU A 2 -2.18 -9.48 -14.18
N THR A 3 -1.32 -8.49 -13.96
CA THR A 3 -0.66 -8.27 -12.66
C THR A 3 -1.59 -7.61 -11.63
N GLY A 4 -2.42 -6.65 -12.06
CA GLY A 4 -3.36 -5.94 -11.19
C GLY A 4 -4.48 -6.81 -10.65
N TYR A 5 -5.10 -7.63 -11.51
CA TYR A 5 -6.14 -8.60 -11.09
C TYR A 5 -5.59 -9.61 -10.08
N ARG A 6 -4.38 -10.13 -10.31
CA ARG A 6 -3.74 -11.12 -9.44
C ARG A 6 -3.30 -10.54 -8.09
N ALA A 7 -2.83 -9.29 -8.05
CA ALA A 7 -2.47 -8.61 -6.80
C ALA A 7 -3.73 -8.34 -5.95
N ALA A 8 -4.80 -7.84 -6.56
CA ALA A 8 -6.08 -7.64 -5.89
C ALA A 8 -6.68 -8.98 -5.41
N PHE A 9 -6.58 -10.03 -6.23
CA PHE A 9 -7.04 -11.37 -5.88
C PHE A 9 -6.27 -11.91 -4.66
N ARG A 10 -4.93 -11.83 -4.64
CA ARG A 10 -4.13 -12.30 -3.50
C ARG A 10 -4.48 -11.54 -2.22
N GLN A 11 -4.59 -10.21 -2.28
CA GLN A 11 -4.96 -9.41 -1.10
C GLN A 11 -6.36 -9.79 -0.58
N MET A 12 -7.34 -9.93 -1.47
CA MET A 12 -8.72 -10.16 -1.05
C MET A 12 -9.01 -11.62 -0.68
N PHE A 13 -8.30 -12.59 -1.24
CA PHE A 13 -8.60 -14.02 -1.05
C PHE A 13 -7.56 -14.80 -0.24
N VAL A 14 -6.31 -14.33 -0.17
CA VAL A 14 -5.23 -15.02 0.57
C VAL A 14 -4.91 -14.32 1.89
N LEU A 15 -4.82 -12.98 1.88
CA LEU A 15 -4.40 -12.23 3.07
C LEU A 15 -5.55 -11.84 3.99
N LEU A 16 -6.74 -11.61 3.44
CA LEU A 16 -7.89 -11.13 4.21
C LEU A 16 -8.95 -12.23 4.37
N ASP A 17 -9.43 -12.37 5.60
CA ASP A 17 -10.57 -13.23 5.92
C ASP A 17 -11.80 -12.87 5.09
N LYS A 18 -12.61 -13.89 4.76
CA LYS A 18 -13.81 -13.71 3.94
C LYS A 18 -14.77 -12.67 4.52
N SER A 19 -14.89 -12.61 5.85
CA SER A 19 -15.71 -11.63 6.57
C SER A 19 -15.23 -10.18 6.42
N ARG A 20 -13.93 -9.97 6.14
CA ARG A 20 -13.30 -8.64 6.05
C ARG A 20 -13.30 -8.04 4.65
N ARG A 21 -13.62 -8.83 3.62
CA ARG A 21 -13.56 -8.40 2.21
C ARG A 21 -14.44 -7.19 1.90
N GLU A 22 -15.63 -7.12 2.51
CA GLU A 22 -16.55 -6.01 2.24
C GLU A 22 -16.06 -4.70 2.87
N ILE A 23 -15.56 -4.77 4.10
CA ILE A 23 -14.93 -3.63 4.78
C ILE A 23 -13.70 -3.15 3.99
N PHE A 24 -12.87 -4.08 3.51
CA PHE A 24 -11.72 -3.73 2.65
C PHE A 24 -12.15 -3.03 1.35
N LYS A 25 -13.16 -3.54 0.64
CA LYS A 25 -13.68 -2.89 -0.58
C LYS A 25 -14.17 -1.48 -0.30
N ASN A 26 -14.91 -1.29 0.79
CA ASN A 26 -15.45 0.01 1.17
C ASN A 26 -14.35 0.98 1.59
N LEU A 27 -13.34 0.49 2.33
CA LEU A 27 -12.15 1.25 2.68
C LEU A 27 -11.39 1.70 1.41
N LEU A 28 -11.12 0.78 0.49
CA LEU A 28 -10.42 1.09 -0.75
C LEU A 28 -11.19 2.07 -1.64
N LYS A 29 -12.53 1.95 -1.72
CA LYS A 29 -13.40 2.92 -2.41
C LYS A 29 -13.28 4.31 -1.79
N ALA A 30 -13.35 4.41 -0.45
CA ALA A 30 -13.25 5.68 0.26
C ALA A 30 -11.88 6.35 0.05
N ILE A 31 -10.79 5.60 0.20
CA ILE A 31 -9.42 6.10 -0.02
C ILE A 31 -9.23 6.51 -1.48
N LYS A 32 -9.70 5.71 -2.44
CA LYS A 32 -9.60 6.06 -3.86
C LYS A 32 -10.39 7.33 -4.19
N HIS A 33 -11.58 7.49 -3.63
CA HIS A 33 -12.36 8.72 -3.79
C HIS A 33 -11.61 9.92 -3.20
N TRP A 34 -11.12 9.82 -1.97
CA TRP A 34 -10.28 10.85 -1.32
C TRP A 34 -9.08 11.24 -2.19
N SER A 35 -8.29 10.27 -2.65
CA SER A 35 -7.05 10.55 -3.40
C SER A 35 -7.30 11.31 -4.70
N LYS A 36 -8.46 11.07 -5.35
CA LYS A 36 -8.88 11.81 -6.52
C LYS A 36 -9.33 13.22 -6.17
N GLN A 37 -10.15 13.38 -5.12
CA GLN A 37 -10.64 14.69 -4.66
C GLN A 37 -9.49 15.61 -4.23
N LYS A 38 -8.45 15.04 -3.62
CA LYS A 38 -7.24 15.77 -3.19
C LYS A 38 -6.13 15.84 -4.25
N GLN A 39 -6.41 15.36 -5.47
CA GLN A 39 -5.47 15.39 -6.60
C GLN A 39 -4.13 14.67 -6.35
N VAL A 40 -4.11 13.72 -5.41
CA VAL A 40 -2.95 12.86 -5.09
C VAL A 40 -3.09 11.46 -5.70
N TYR A 41 -3.79 11.37 -6.85
CA TYR A 41 -4.01 10.13 -7.60
C TYR A 41 -3.47 10.25 -9.04
N SER A 42 -2.25 9.76 -9.27
CA SER A 42 -1.67 9.49 -10.60
C SER A 42 -0.22 9.03 -10.46
N ASN A 43 0.06 7.77 -10.81
CA ASN A 43 1.44 7.26 -10.81
C ASN A 43 2.35 7.98 -11.82
N MET A 44 1.77 8.51 -12.91
CA MET A 44 2.53 9.21 -13.94
C MET A 44 3.07 10.55 -13.42
N PHE A 45 2.35 11.21 -12.52
CA PHE A 45 2.73 12.50 -11.94
C PHE A 45 3.43 12.37 -10.58
N GLY A 46 3.85 11.16 -10.21
CA GLY A 46 4.55 10.91 -8.95
C GLY A 46 3.65 10.90 -7.71
N TYR A 47 2.38 10.51 -7.88
CA TYR A 47 1.41 10.32 -6.80
C TYR A 47 0.95 8.87 -6.66
N LEU A 48 -0.02 8.64 -5.77
CA LEU A 48 -0.56 7.32 -5.46
C LEU A 48 -1.28 6.71 -6.66
N SER A 49 -1.24 5.39 -6.75
CA SER A 49 -1.89 4.60 -7.79
C SER A 49 -2.86 3.60 -7.16
N GLY A 50 -3.79 3.04 -7.94
CA GLY A 50 -4.73 2.04 -7.43
C GLY A 50 -4.04 0.84 -6.77
N THR A 51 -2.88 0.41 -7.28
CA THR A 51 -2.07 -0.67 -6.70
C THR A 51 -1.48 -0.25 -5.36
N ILE A 52 -0.90 0.95 -5.27
CA ILE A 52 -0.33 1.50 -4.03
C ILE A 52 -1.41 1.60 -2.94
N LEU A 53 -2.55 2.22 -3.28
CA LEU A 53 -3.68 2.36 -2.34
C LEU A 53 -4.22 1.00 -1.87
N SER A 54 -4.28 0.00 -2.75
CA SER A 54 -4.73 -1.35 -2.40
C SER A 54 -3.79 -2.04 -1.41
N ILE A 55 -2.47 -1.91 -1.61
CA ILE A 55 -1.45 -2.44 -0.70
C ILE A 55 -1.55 -1.75 0.66
N MET A 56 -1.61 -0.43 0.67
CA MET A 56 -1.75 0.39 1.88
C MET A 56 -3.03 0.04 2.66
N ALA A 57 -4.18 -0.04 1.98
CA ALA A 57 -5.45 -0.45 2.59
C ALA A 57 -5.39 -1.88 3.17
N THR A 58 -4.73 -2.81 2.47
CA THR A 58 -4.56 -4.19 2.95
C THR A 58 -3.74 -4.19 4.25
N LYS A 59 -2.66 -3.42 4.32
CA LYS A 59 -1.83 -3.32 5.54
C LYS A 59 -2.67 -2.87 6.75
N ILE A 60 -3.52 -1.86 6.55
CA ILE A 60 -4.40 -1.37 7.61
C ILE A 60 -5.40 -2.44 8.07
N CYS A 61 -6.01 -3.17 7.14
CA CYS A 61 -6.89 -4.28 7.49
C CYS A 61 -6.17 -5.40 8.24
N LEU A 62 -4.91 -5.69 7.93
CA LEU A 62 -4.09 -6.68 8.63
C LEU A 62 -3.67 -6.22 10.04
N LEU A 63 -3.34 -4.94 10.20
CA LEU A 63 -2.98 -4.37 11.52
C LEU A 63 -4.18 -4.27 12.46
N TYR A 64 -5.38 -4.06 11.90
CA TYR A 64 -6.62 -3.88 12.68
C TYR A 64 -7.71 -4.84 12.18
N PRO A 65 -7.61 -6.14 12.50
CA PRO A 65 -8.50 -7.16 11.97
C PRO A 65 -9.96 -6.97 12.40
N SER A 66 -10.23 -6.31 13.53
CA SER A 66 -11.59 -6.04 14.02
C SER A 66 -12.04 -4.59 13.83
N GLY A 67 -11.27 -3.74 13.15
CA GLY A 67 -11.59 -2.33 12.99
C GLY A 67 -12.84 -2.08 12.14
N SER A 68 -13.65 -1.10 12.53
CA SER A 68 -14.78 -0.59 11.72
C SER A 68 -14.28 0.25 10.54
N LEU A 69 -15.11 0.47 9.51
CA LEU A 69 -14.70 1.23 8.32
C LEU A 69 -14.15 2.62 8.66
N SER A 70 -14.85 3.39 9.51
CA SER A 70 -14.40 4.72 9.94
C SER A 70 -13.07 4.66 10.68
N PHE A 71 -12.93 3.71 11.61
CA PHE A 71 -11.69 3.50 12.35
C PHE A 71 -10.50 3.17 11.43
N LEU A 72 -10.68 2.25 10.47
CA LEU A 72 -9.63 1.89 9.51
C LEU A 72 -9.26 3.07 8.61
N LEU A 73 -10.24 3.85 8.17
CA LEU A 73 -9.99 5.03 7.34
C LEU A 73 -9.20 6.09 8.12
N HIS A 74 -9.53 6.32 9.39
CA HIS A 74 -8.74 7.20 10.25
C HIS A 74 -7.32 6.67 10.46
N LYS A 75 -7.17 5.38 10.79
CA LYS A 75 -5.86 4.73 10.96
C LYS A 75 -5.02 4.74 9.68
N PHE A 76 -5.64 4.67 8.50
CA PHE A 76 -4.94 4.82 7.23
C PHE A 76 -4.19 6.16 7.16
N PHE A 77 -4.86 7.27 7.48
CA PHE A 77 -4.23 8.59 7.40
C PHE A 77 -3.12 8.77 8.44
N ILE A 78 -3.34 8.37 9.69
CA ILE A 78 -2.32 8.46 10.75
C ILE A 78 -1.09 7.62 10.40
N ILE A 79 -1.30 6.33 10.11
CA ILE A 79 -0.17 5.41 9.93
C ILE A 79 0.69 5.81 8.74
N PHE A 80 0.12 6.29 7.64
CA PHE A 80 0.90 6.59 6.44
C PHE A 80 1.45 8.01 6.36
N SER A 81 0.92 8.95 7.16
CA SER A 81 1.53 10.26 7.36
C SER A 81 2.74 10.18 8.31
N GLU A 82 2.67 9.34 9.35
CA GLU A 82 3.73 9.13 10.33
C GLU A 82 4.63 7.92 10.02
N TRP A 83 4.41 7.25 8.88
CA TRP A 83 5.24 6.12 8.49
C TRP A 83 6.69 6.58 8.33
N ASP A 84 7.61 5.78 8.84
CA ASP A 84 9.06 6.04 8.84
C ASP A 84 9.68 5.88 7.45
N TRP A 85 9.20 6.64 6.47
CA TRP A 85 9.69 6.63 5.10
C TRP A 85 11.17 7.05 5.06
N PRO A 86 12.07 6.29 4.41
CA PRO A 86 11.80 5.35 3.32
C PRO A 86 11.69 3.87 3.70
N LYS A 87 11.36 3.53 4.96
CA LYS A 87 11.12 2.14 5.35
C LYS A 87 10.05 1.48 4.46
N PRO A 88 10.32 0.30 3.85
CA PRO A 88 9.41 -0.30 2.90
C PRO A 88 8.11 -0.78 3.54
N LEU A 89 7.00 -0.49 2.85
CA LEU A 89 5.71 -1.08 3.15
C LEU A 89 5.61 -2.49 2.56
N LEU A 90 5.69 -3.48 3.44
CA LEU A 90 5.58 -4.91 3.14
C LEU A 90 4.29 -5.49 3.74
N LEU A 91 3.56 -6.29 2.94
CA LEU A 91 2.42 -7.09 3.42
C LEU A 91 2.84 -8.49 3.88
N GLU A 92 3.89 -9.03 3.28
CA GLU A 92 4.47 -10.35 3.58
C GLU A 92 6.00 -10.22 3.59
N HIS A 93 6.68 -11.24 4.11
CA HIS A 93 8.14 -11.34 3.96
C HIS A 93 8.52 -11.49 2.49
N LEU A 94 9.65 -10.90 2.09
CA LEU A 94 10.17 -11.06 0.73
C LEU A 94 10.53 -12.52 0.47
N SER A 95 10.24 -13.01 -0.74
CA SER A 95 10.56 -14.38 -1.12
C SER A 95 12.08 -14.63 -1.04
N THR A 96 12.48 -15.65 -0.28
CA THR A 96 13.89 -16.09 -0.22
C THR A 96 14.23 -16.99 -1.39
N LYS A 97 15.54 -17.25 -1.63
CA LYS A 97 15.97 -18.24 -2.63
C LYS A 97 15.36 -19.61 -2.34
N GLU A 98 15.34 -20.03 -1.08
CA GLU A 98 14.74 -21.30 -0.65
C GLU A 98 13.24 -21.38 -0.95
N ASP A 99 12.49 -20.28 -0.78
CA ASP A 99 11.06 -20.24 -1.13
C ASP A 99 10.84 -20.42 -2.63
N LEU A 100 11.71 -19.80 -3.44
CA LEU A 100 11.69 -19.93 -4.91
C LEU A 100 12.10 -21.33 -5.37
N GLU A 101 13.01 -21.97 -4.64
CA GLU A 101 13.42 -23.36 -4.85
C GLU A 101 12.27 -24.33 -4.59
N LYS A 102 11.60 -24.20 -3.44
CA LYS A 102 10.41 -24.98 -3.09
C LYS A 102 9.26 -24.82 -4.08
N LEU A 103 9.11 -23.63 -4.67
CA LEU A 103 8.08 -23.35 -5.67
C LEU A 103 8.45 -23.82 -7.09
N GLY A 104 9.62 -24.42 -7.30
CA GLY A 104 10.09 -24.88 -8.62
C GLY A 104 10.39 -23.73 -9.58
N ARG A 105 10.63 -22.52 -9.07
CA ARG A 105 10.76 -21.27 -9.86
C ARG A 105 12.20 -20.84 -10.18
N ILE A 106 13.17 -21.65 -9.80
CA ILE A 106 14.62 -21.39 -9.89
C ILE A 106 15.09 -20.99 -11.31
N LYS A 107 14.42 -21.47 -12.36
CA LYS A 107 14.79 -21.13 -13.75
C LYS A 107 14.53 -19.66 -14.13
N LEU A 108 13.78 -18.91 -13.33
CA LEU A 108 13.59 -17.48 -13.54
C LEU A 108 14.71 -16.72 -12.82
N LYS A 109 15.79 -16.40 -13.55
CA LYS A 109 16.75 -15.34 -13.17
C LYS A 109 16.06 -13.97 -13.24
N LEU A 110 15.01 -13.77 -12.46
CA LEU A 110 14.41 -12.46 -12.26
C LEU A 110 15.07 -11.88 -11.03
N ASN A 111 15.65 -10.68 -11.18
CA ASN A 111 16.20 -9.89 -10.08
C ASN A 111 15.05 -9.56 -9.13
N SER A 112 14.74 -10.44 -8.18
CA SER A 112 13.84 -10.07 -7.08
C SER A 112 14.52 -8.98 -6.29
N TRP A 113 13.79 -7.88 -6.12
CA TRP A 113 14.20 -6.79 -5.25
C TRP A 113 14.54 -7.32 -3.86
N GLN A 114 15.78 -7.11 -3.42
CA GLN A 114 16.18 -7.32 -2.03
C GLN A 114 15.99 -6.01 -1.26
N ILE A 115 15.85 -6.09 0.08
CA ILE A 115 15.78 -4.88 0.93
C ILE A 115 16.96 -3.94 0.68
N LYS A 116 18.14 -4.51 0.39
CA LYS A 116 19.35 -3.76 0.05
C LYS A 116 19.21 -2.93 -1.23
N ASP A 117 18.36 -3.35 -2.18
CA ASP A 117 18.08 -2.59 -3.40
C ASP A 117 17.10 -1.43 -3.12
N ILE A 118 16.17 -1.63 -2.17
CA ILE A 118 15.24 -0.58 -1.70
C ILE A 118 16.01 0.61 -1.14
N GLU A 119 17.05 0.34 -0.35
CA GLU A 119 17.91 1.33 0.29
C GLU A 119 18.86 2.02 -0.70
N ARG A 120 19.30 1.33 -1.76
CA ARG A 120 20.24 1.86 -2.77
C ARG A 120 19.61 2.81 -3.79
N GLU A 121 18.32 2.62 -4.11
CA GLU A 121 17.66 3.32 -5.20
C GLU A 121 17.07 4.70 -4.83
N GLY A 122 17.31 5.21 -3.61
CA GLY A 122 16.81 6.54 -3.21
C GLY A 122 15.27 6.65 -3.17
N ASN A 123 14.58 5.52 -2.98
CA ASN A 123 13.12 5.46 -2.99
C ASN A 123 12.53 6.25 -1.82
N LEU A 124 11.59 7.15 -2.09
CA LEU A 124 11.03 8.02 -1.06
C LEU A 124 9.87 7.40 -0.28
N MET A 125 9.06 6.58 -0.94
CA MET A 125 7.90 5.89 -0.35
C MET A 125 7.77 4.45 -0.88
N PRO A 126 8.72 3.54 -0.61
CA PRO A 126 8.70 2.21 -1.20
C PRO A 126 7.49 1.38 -0.76
N VAL A 127 6.64 1.02 -1.72
CA VAL A 127 5.43 0.20 -1.52
C VAL A 127 5.55 -1.06 -2.35
N ILE A 128 5.76 -2.19 -1.67
CA ILE A 128 6.22 -3.42 -2.33
C ILE A 128 5.03 -4.30 -2.72
N SER A 129 5.03 -4.78 -3.96
CA SER A 129 4.01 -5.70 -4.45
C SER A 129 4.09 -7.07 -3.78
N THR A 130 2.95 -7.69 -3.51
CA THR A 130 2.84 -8.98 -2.80
C THR A 130 3.12 -10.23 -3.63
N LYS A 131 3.48 -10.07 -4.91
CA LYS A 131 3.70 -11.20 -5.81
C LYS A 131 5.09 -11.13 -6.40
N TYR A 132 5.78 -12.26 -6.37
CA TYR A 132 7.03 -12.45 -7.09
C TYR A 132 6.90 -12.21 -8.62
N PRO A 133 7.87 -11.54 -9.25
CA PRO A 133 8.96 -10.79 -8.59
C PRO A 133 8.41 -9.55 -7.89
N GLU A 134 8.78 -9.36 -6.63
CA GLU A 134 8.41 -8.20 -5.83
C GLU A 134 9.05 -6.94 -6.44
N ILE A 135 8.26 -5.87 -6.57
CA ILE A 135 8.71 -4.59 -7.13
C ILE A 135 8.14 -3.42 -6.35
N ASN A 136 8.80 -2.26 -6.42
CA ASN A 136 8.22 -1.00 -5.96
C ASN A 136 7.09 -0.54 -6.86
N SER A 137 5.90 -0.49 -6.30
CA SER A 137 4.73 0.10 -6.98
C SER A 137 4.78 1.62 -7.00
N ALA A 138 5.59 2.26 -6.13
CA ALA A 138 5.66 3.69 -5.88
C ALA A 138 6.98 4.34 -6.35
N LYS A 139 7.68 3.72 -7.31
CA LYS A 139 8.98 4.20 -7.82
C LYS A 139 8.96 5.60 -8.44
N ASN A 140 7.79 6.10 -8.86
CA ASN A 140 7.66 7.40 -9.51
C ASN A 140 7.43 8.54 -8.51
N ILE A 141 7.19 8.24 -7.23
CA ILE A 141 6.94 9.28 -6.21
C ILE A 141 8.24 10.06 -5.98
N ASN A 142 8.18 11.37 -6.22
CA ASN A 142 9.27 12.32 -5.97
C ASN A 142 9.05 13.08 -4.65
N GLU A 143 10.00 13.93 -4.25
CA GLU A 143 9.99 14.62 -2.95
C GLU A 143 8.75 15.51 -2.78
N ASN A 144 8.38 16.24 -3.82
CA ASN A 144 7.21 17.10 -3.81
C ASN A 144 5.92 16.28 -3.70
N GLY A 145 5.82 15.18 -4.46
CA GLY A 145 4.71 14.24 -4.41
C GLY A 145 4.54 13.66 -3.01
N LYS A 146 5.63 13.20 -2.38
CA LYS A 146 5.64 12.72 -0.99
C LYS A 146 5.14 13.80 -0.03
N LYS A 147 5.65 15.03 -0.14
CA LYS A 147 5.26 16.16 0.73
C LYS A 147 3.75 16.44 0.64
N ILE A 148 3.22 16.55 -0.58
CA ILE A 148 1.79 16.82 -0.82
C ILE A 148 0.92 15.66 -0.31
N ILE A 149 1.33 14.41 -0.54
CA ILE A 149 0.60 13.24 -0.03
C ILE A 149 0.50 13.29 1.50
N ILE A 150 1.62 13.52 2.20
CA ILE A 150 1.66 13.57 3.67
C ILE A 150 0.81 14.74 4.18
N ASP A 151 0.91 15.92 3.57
CA ASP A 151 0.12 17.10 3.93
C ASP A 151 -1.39 16.85 3.80
N GLU A 152 -1.83 16.23 2.69
CA GLU A 152 -3.25 15.88 2.51
C GLU A 152 -3.73 14.81 3.48
N MET A 153 -2.88 13.87 3.89
CA MET A 153 -3.21 12.92 4.97
C MET A 153 -3.38 13.64 6.30
N ASN A 154 -2.48 14.57 6.65
CA ASN A 154 -2.56 15.35 7.89
C ASN A 154 -3.82 16.21 7.96
N LYS A 155 -4.19 16.88 6.86
CA LYS A 155 -5.47 17.62 6.76
C LYS A 155 -6.67 16.71 7.01
N CYS A 156 -6.65 15.48 6.50
CA CYS A 156 -7.72 14.52 6.74
C CYS A 156 -7.79 14.08 8.19
N ILE A 157 -6.68 13.85 8.87
CA ILE A 157 -6.65 13.53 10.32
C ILE A 157 -7.39 14.63 11.09
N ILE A 158 -7.06 15.89 10.84
CA ILE A 158 -7.69 17.05 11.49
C ILE A 158 -9.21 17.06 11.24
N ILE A 159 -9.66 16.87 10.00
CA ILE A 159 -11.09 16.82 9.67
C ILE A 159 -11.81 15.67 10.40
N PHE A 160 -11.16 14.51 10.52
CA PHE A 160 -11.72 13.37 11.26
C PHE A 160 -11.87 13.68 12.75
N PHE A 161 -10.93 14.41 13.36
CA PHE A 161 -11.09 14.89 14.74
C PHE A 161 -12.34 15.75 14.87
N TYR A 162 -12.52 16.77 14.03
CA TYR A 162 -13.67 17.68 14.16
C TYR A 162 -15.03 17.01 13.94
N LYS A 163 -15.14 16.06 12.99
CA LYS A 163 -16.41 15.37 12.69
C LYS A 163 -16.83 14.29 13.70
N ILE A 164 -15.97 13.88 14.62
CA ILE A 164 -16.30 12.86 15.62
C ILE A 164 -16.83 13.48 16.93
N TYR A 165 -16.57 14.77 17.16
CA TYR A 165 -17.00 15.51 18.36
C TYR A 165 -18.20 16.46 18.12
N GLU A 166 -18.85 16.37 16.95
CA GLU A 166 -20.17 16.94 16.64
C GLU A 166 -21.19 15.81 16.43
#